data_AF-A0A951FSB6-F1
#
_entry.id   AF-A0A951FSB6-F1
#
_cell.length_a   1.000
_cell.length_b   1.000
_cell.length_c   1.000
_cell.angle_alpha   90.00
_cell.angle_beta   90.00
_cell.angle_gamma   90.00
#
_symmetry.space_group_name_H-M   'P 1'
#
loop_
_entity.id
_entity.type
_entity.pdbx_description
1 polymer ?
#
loop_
_entity_poly.entity_id
_entity_poly.type
_entity_poly.pdbx_seq_one_letter_code
_entity_poly.pdbx_strand_id
1 'polypeptide(L)'
;MAFSREQIRESIERAGDEHWQALVRHHTDAYPESNPTPGDVARAEAERLNVLGLGDDPNLQLVESRVEQVPPAVRITHVFEDREKGARFETEPFTGYE
;
A
#
# COMPACT_ATOMS: atom_id res chain seq x y z
N MET A 1 0.47 4.82 16.06
CA MET A 1 0.60 3.36 16.26
C MET A 1 0.97 2.83 14.89
N ALA A 2 2.23 2.45 14.70
CA ALA A 2 2.76 2.09 13.39
C ALA A 2 1.92 1.03 12.67
N PHE A 3 1.78 1.19 11.34
CA PHE A 3 1.08 0.21 10.51
C PHE A 3 1.81 -1.14 10.50
N SER A 4 1.06 -2.23 10.66
CA SER A 4 1.57 -3.60 10.55
C SER A 4 1.32 -4.19 9.16
N ARG A 5 2.11 -5.22 8.80
CA ARG A 5 1.93 -5.99 7.56
C ARG A 5 0.50 -6.52 7.39
N GLU A 6 -0.13 -6.94 8.49
CA GLU A 6 -1.50 -7.45 8.48
C GLU A 6 -2.51 -6.34 8.20
N GLN A 7 -2.31 -5.13 8.75
CA GLN A 7 -3.18 -3.99 8.47
C GLN A 7 -3.14 -3.56 7.00
N ILE A 8 -1.95 -3.61 6.37
CA ILE A 8 -1.81 -3.33 4.93
C ILE A 8 -2.48 -4.42 4.10
N ARG A 9 -2.31 -5.69 4.46
CA ARG A 9 -2.99 -6.81 3.79
C ARG A 9 -4.51 -6.68 3.85
N GLU A 10 -5.06 -6.45 5.05
CA GLU A 10 -6.51 -6.28 5.23
C GLU A 10 -7.05 -5.07 4.46
N SER A 11 -6.26 -4.00 4.33
CA SER A 11 -6.64 -2.83 3.53
C SER A 11 -6.75 -3.17 2.04
N ILE A 12 -5.89 -4.03 1.51
CA ILE A 12 -5.92 -4.47 0.11
C ILE A 12 -7.11 -5.41 -0.12
N GLU A 13 -7.38 -6.31 0.82
CA GLU A 13 -8.54 -7.20 0.77
C GLU A 13 -9.87 -6.42 0.82
N ARG A 14 -9.94 -5.32 1.58
CA ARG A 14 -11.13 -4.43 1.60
C ARG A 14 -11.36 -3.69 0.28
N ALA A 15 -10.31 -3.41 -0.49
CA ALA A 15 -10.43 -2.78 -1.80
C ALA A 15 -11.02 -3.75 -2.86
N GLY A 16 -10.92 -5.06 -2.60
CA GLY A 16 -11.54 -6.11 -3.40
C GLY A 16 -10.53 -7.13 -3.94
N ASP A 17 -11.01 -8.33 -4.22
CA ASP A 17 -10.20 -9.48 -4.67
C ASP A 17 -9.40 -9.20 -5.96
N GLU A 18 -9.88 -8.29 -6.82
CA GLU A 18 -9.18 -7.89 -8.04
C GLU A 18 -7.85 -7.19 -7.74
N HIS A 19 -7.78 -6.41 -6.65
CA HIS A 19 -6.56 -5.74 -6.22
C HIS A 19 -5.54 -6.73 -5.65
N TRP A 20 -6.02 -7.72 -4.89
CA TRP A 20 -5.18 -8.81 -4.42
C TRP A 20 -4.64 -9.66 -5.58
N GLN A 21 -5.49 -10.00 -6.55
CA GLN A 21 -5.07 -10.75 -7.74
C GLN A 21 -4.09 -9.97 -8.63
N ALA A 22 -4.26 -8.66 -8.78
CA ALA A 22 -3.31 -7.82 -9.52
C ALA A 22 -1.91 -7.86 -8.88
N LEU A 23 -1.85 -7.82 -7.55
CA LEU A 23 -0.60 -7.91 -6.80
C LEU A 23 0.05 -9.30 -6.93
N VAL A 24 -0.75 -10.37 -6.89
CA VAL A 24 -0.27 -11.76 -7.13
C VAL A 24 0.18 -11.96 -8.58
N ARG A 25 -0.53 -11.43 -9.58
CA ARG A 25 -0.16 -11.54 -10.99
C ARG A 25 1.14 -10.79 -11.29
N HIS A 26 1.27 -9.57 -10.79
CA HIS A 26 2.55 -8.84 -10.90
C HIS A 26 3.70 -9.63 -10.26
N HIS A 27 3.46 -10.23 -9.09
CA HIS A 27 4.46 -11.09 -8.44
C HIS A 27 4.82 -12.33 -9.29
N THR A 28 3.87 -12.89 -10.03
CA THR A 28 4.09 -14.10 -10.83
C THR A 28 4.75 -13.79 -12.19
N ASP A 29 4.41 -12.66 -12.81
CA ASP A 29 4.85 -12.33 -14.18
C ASP A 29 6.18 -11.57 -14.24
N ALA A 30 6.53 -10.80 -13.20
CA ALA A 30 7.65 -9.87 -13.29
C ALA A 30 9.03 -10.48 -12.97
N TYR A 31 9.14 -11.43 -12.02
CA TYR A 31 10.44 -11.91 -11.53
C TYR A 31 10.39 -13.33 -10.93
N PRO A 32 10.73 -14.38 -11.70
CA PRO A 32 10.67 -15.76 -11.19
C PRO A 32 11.81 -16.15 -10.22
N GLU A 33 12.92 -15.40 -10.13
CA GLU A 33 14.15 -15.90 -9.47
C GLU A 33 14.66 -15.12 -8.26
N SER A 34 14.17 -13.92 -7.96
CA SER A 34 14.41 -13.20 -6.70
C SER A 34 13.62 -11.91 -6.74
N ASN A 35 12.55 -11.79 -5.94
CA ASN A 35 11.84 -10.52 -5.82
C ASN A 35 11.06 -10.40 -4.50
N PRO A 36 10.83 -9.17 -4.00
CA PRO A 36 10.06 -8.92 -2.79
C PRO A 36 8.67 -9.54 -2.91
N THR A 37 8.30 -10.32 -1.89
CA THR A 37 6.97 -10.90 -1.81
C THR A 37 5.93 -9.78 -1.62
N PRO A 38 4.63 -10.04 -1.88
CA PRO A 38 3.55 -9.18 -1.39
C PRO A 38 3.71 -8.70 0.06
N GLY A 39 4.32 -9.53 0.92
CA GLY A 39 4.64 -9.17 2.30
C GLY A 39 5.78 -8.16 2.43
N ASP A 40 6.78 -8.20 1.56
CA ASP A 40 7.89 -7.25 1.53
C ASP A 40 7.44 -5.88 1.02
N VAL A 41 6.59 -5.85 -0.02
CA VAL A 41 5.95 -4.62 -0.52
C VAL A 41 5.12 -3.96 0.59
N ALA A 42 4.29 -4.75 1.30
CA ALA A 42 3.50 -4.25 2.42
C ALA A 42 4.37 -3.72 3.58
N ARG A 43 5.51 -4.38 3.86
CA ARG A 43 6.46 -3.92 4.87
C ARG A 43 7.12 -2.60 4.48
N ALA A 44 7.58 -2.49 3.23
CA ALA A 44 8.21 -1.27 2.70
C ALA A 44 7.24 -0.08 2.73
N GLU A 45 5.96 -0.29 2.39
CA GLU A 45 4.95 0.77 2.50
C GLU A 45 4.68 1.17 3.94
N ALA A 46 4.58 0.21 4.86
CA ALA A 46 4.40 0.54 6.27
C ALA A 46 5.56 1.42 6.79
N GLU A 47 6.80 1.07 6.45
CA GLU A 47 7.98 1.87 6.82
C GLU A 47 7.93 3.27 6.19
N ARG A 48 7.62 3.38 4.89
CA ARG A 48 7.50 4.66 4.19
C ARG A 48 6.43 5.56 4.82
N LEU A 49 5.24 5.02 5.09
CA LEU A 49 4.13 5.77 5.70
C LEU A 49 4.46 6.23 7.12
N ASN A 50 5.18 5.41 7.89
CA ASN A 50 5.66 5.80 9.23
C ASN A 50 6.71 6.91 9.14
N VAL A 51 7.66 6.84 8.20
CA VAL A 51 8.67 7.90 7.95
C VAL A 51 8.00 9.22 7.56
N LEU A 52 6.89 9.18 6.81
CA LEU A 52 6.09 10.35 6.46
C LEU A 52 5.25 10.89 7.63
N GLY A 53 5.28 10.24 8.80
CA GLY A 53 4.49 10.61 9.98
C GLY A 53 3.01 10.21 9.90
N LEU A 54 2.59 9.54 8.82
CA LEU A 54 1.19 9.19 8.57
C LEU A 54 0.71 8.00 9.42
N GLY A 55 1.62 7.16 9.89
CA GLY A 55 1.29 6.01 10.75
C GLY A 55 1.17 6.33 12.26
N ASP A 56 1.68 7.47 12.68
CA ASP A 56 1.64 7.88 14.09
C ASP A 56 0.61 8.97 14.39
N ASP A 57 -0.02 9.52 13.37
CA ASP A 57 -1.09 10.50 13.51
C ASP A 57 -2.43 9.83 13.85
N PRO A 58 -3.00 10.03 15.06
CA PRO A 58 -4.27 9.44 15.46
C PRO A 58 -5.49 10.07 14.74
N ASN A 59 -5.32 11.23 14.11
CA ASN A 59 -6.36 11.88 13.33
C ASN A 59 -6.41 11.35 11.89
N LEU A 60 -5.36 10.67 11.44
CA LEU A 60 -5.29 10.06 10.12
C LEU A 60 -5.74 8.60 10.17
N GLN A 61 -6.68 8.26 9.30
CA GLN A 61 -7.13 6.89 9.10
C GLN A 61 -6.82 6.46 7.68
N LEU A 62 -6.05 5.38 7.52
CA LEU A 62 -5.89 4.72 6.22
C LEU A 62 -7.23 4.09 5.83
N VAL A 63 -7.87 4.61 4.78
CA VAL A 63 -9.16 4.15 4.28
C VAL A 63 -8.96 2.99 3.32
N GLU A 64 -8.13 3.20 2.31
CA GLU A 64 -7.84 2.22 1.26
C GLU A 64 -6.44 2.43 0.67
N SER A 65 -5.91 1.38 0.07
CA SER A 65 -4.65 1.41 -0.68
C SER A 65 -4.93 0.90 -2.09
N ARG A 66 -4.80 1.78 -3.08
CA ARG A 66 -5.01 1.46 -4.49
C ARG A 66 -3.70 0.97 -5.08
N VAL A 67 -3.74 -0.20 -5.70
CA VAL A 67 -2.60 -0.77 -6.42
C VAL A 67 -2.94 -0.75 -7.90
N GLU A 68 -2.10 -0.10 -8.68
CA GLU A 68 -2.16 -0.06 -10.13
C GLU A 68 -0.95 -0.79 -10.72
N GLN A 69 -1.19 -1.67 -11.70
CA GLN A 69 -0.11 -2.31 -12.45
C GLN A 69 0.37 -1.35 -13.54
N VAL A 70 1.62 -0.89 -13.46
CA VAL A 70 2.21 0.05 -14.41
C VAL A 70 3.50 -0.55 -14.93
N PRO A 71 3.44 -1.42 -15.96
CA PRO A 71 4.61 -2.19 -16.41
C PRO A 71 5.83 -1.30 -16.67
N PRO A 72 7.02 -1.67 -16.16
CA PRO A 72 7.37 -2.95 -15.54
C PRO A 72 7.12 -3.06 -14.01
N ALA A 73 6.51 -2.07 -13.36
CA ALA A 73 6.36 -1.98 -11.90
C ALA A 73 4.89 -2.01 -11.44
N VAL A 74 4.69 -1.91 -10.12
CA VAL A 74 3.40 -1.57 -9.49
C VAL A 74 3.47 -0.20 -8.87
N ARG A 75 2.36 0.51 -8.91
CA ARG A 75 2.16 1.81 -8.29
C ARG A 75 1.16 1.65 -7.15
N ILE A 76 1.50 2.13 -5.96
CA ILE A 76 0.59 2.14 -4.81
C ILE A 76 0.30 3.58 -4.41
N THR A 77 -0.99 3.86 -4.21
CA THR A 77 -1.52 5.15 -3.75
C THR A 77 -2.39 4.89 -2.53
N HIS A 78 -2.05 5.49 -1.38
CA HIS A 78 -2.85 5.38 -0.16
C HIS A 78 -3.82 6.54 -0.02
N VAL A 79 -5.06 6.24 0.34
CA VAL A 79 -6.10 7.20 0.65
C VAL A 79 -6.25 7.29 2.16
N PHE A 80 -6.01 8.48 2.71
CA PHE A 80 -6.20 8.77 4.13
C PHE A 80 -7.42 9.66 4.33
N GLU A 81 -8.12 9.43 5.43
CA GLU A 81 -9.13 10.34 5.95
C GLU A 81 -8.54 11.07 7.16
N ASP A 82 -8.49 12.40 7.06
CA ASP A 82 -8.17 13.30 8.16
C ASP A 82 -9.47 13.58 8.92
N ARG A 83 -9.61 12.98 10.10
CA ARG A 83 -10.79 13.12 10.97
C ARG A 83 -10.92 14.52 11.58
N GLU A 84 -9.81 15.23 11.71
CA GLU A 84 -9.81 16.60 12.23
C GLU A 84 -10.40 17.56 11.19
N LYS A 85 -10.05 17.35 9.91
CA LYS A 85 -10.53 18.17 8.80
C LYS A 85 -11.80 17.64 8.13
N GLY A 86 -12.20 16.40 8.43
CA GLY A 86 -13.31 15.71 7.78
C GLY A 86 -13.09 15.54 6.27
N ALA A 87 -11.82 15.40 5.85
CA ALA A 87 -11.41 15.43 4.45
C ALA A 87 -10.56 14.21 4.10
N ARG A 88 -10.65 13.77 2.84
CA ARG A 88 -9.82 12.69 2.32
C ARG A 88 -8.72 13.24 1.43
N PHE A 89 -7.54 12.64 1.51
CA PHE A 89 -6.42 12.96 0.64
C PHE A 89 -5.68 11.69 0.23
N GLU A 90 -4.98 11.79 -0.89
CA GLU A 90 -4.18 10.70 -1.45
C GLU A 90 -2.69 11.00 -1.25
N THR A 91 -1.92 9.98 -0.92
CA THR A 91 -0.45 10.08 -0.90
C THR A 91 0.11 10.10 -2.31
N GLU A 92 1.35 10.58 -2.45
CA GLU A 92 2.03 10.49 -3.74
C GLU A 92 2.20 9.01 -4.16
N PRO A 93 1.87 8.67 -5.41
CA PRO A 93 1.99 7.30 -5.90
C PRO A 93 3.45 6.83 -5.87
N PHE A 94 3.71 5.66 -5.30
CA PHE A 94 5.06 5.11 -5.19
C PHE A 94 5.21 3.83 -6.03
N THR A 95 6.34 3.69 -6.72
CA THR A 95 6.64 2.54 -7.60
C THR A 95 7.97 1.84 -7.31
N GLY A 96 8.73 2.30 -6.30
CA GLY A 96 10.12 1.88 -6.05
C GLY A 96 10.26 0.58 -5.26
N TYR A 97 9.47 -0.46 -5.57
CA TYR A 97 9.51 -1.76 -4.90
C TYR A 97 10.47 -2.76 -5.56
N GLU A 98 11.64 -2.27 -6.02
CA GLU A 98 12.69 -3.10 -6.64
C GLU A 98 13.41 -3.98 -5.63
#